data_AF-A0A8S8YKT8-F1
#
_entry.id   AF-A0A8S8YKT8-F1
#
_cell.length_a   1.000
_cell.length_b   1.000
_cell.length_c   1.000
_cell.angle_alpha   90.00
_cell.angle_beta   90.00
_cell.angle_gamma   90.00
#
_symmetry.space_group_name_H-M   'P 1'
#
loop_
_entity.id
_entity.type
_entity.pdbx_description
1 polymer ?
#
loop_
_entity_poly.entity_id
_entity_poly.type
_entity_poly.pdbx_seq_one_letter_code
_entity_poly.pdbx_strand_id
1 'polypeptide(L)'
;MDDDIRVKAYHHFAERPMPTWGNMSMLEEIDFDAITYFLKSSDQTEKNWDDVPDDIRNTFDRLGIPEAEQKWLSGVTAQYESEAVYHSIREDLEEQGVIFLDMDSGLKEYPELVKKWFCTVVPYADNKFSALNTAVWSGGSFIYVPKGVHVEMPVQAYFRINAKNMGNLSEP
;
A
#
# COMPACT_ATOMS: atom_id res chain seq x y z
N MET A 1 -7.55 10.44 10.05
CA MET A 1 -6.34 11.27 9.83
C MET A 1 -6.83 12.67 9.57
N ASP A 2 -6.23 13.71 10.16
CA ASP A 2 -6.71 15.08 9.92
C ASP A 2 -6.53 15.40 8.42
N ASP A 3 -7.63 15.66 7.70
CA ASP A 3 -7.62 16.02 6.27
C ASP A 3 -6.62 17.16 5.95
N ASP A 4 -6.31 17.95 6.98
CA ASP A 4 -5.28 18.99 7.01
C ASP A 4 -3.90 18.53 6.51
N ILE A 5 -3.44 17.30 6.82
CA ILE A 5 -2.12 16.83 6.34
C ILE A 5 -2.09 16.59 4.83
N ARG A 6 -3.20 16.06 4.27
CA ARG A 6 -3.29 15.78 2.82
C ARG A 6 -3.37 17.08 2.03
N VAL A 7 -4.14 18.06 2.52
CA VAL A 7 -4.21 19.40 1.93
C VAL A 7 -2.85 20.10 1.98
N LYS A 8 -2.16 20.08 3.13
CA LYS A 8 -0.80 20.63 3.27
C LYS A 8 0.19 19.96 2.33
N ALA A 9 0.12 18.63 2.20
CA ALA A 9 0.98 17.88 1.29
C ALA A 9 0.72 18.24 -0.17
N TYR A 10 -0.55 18.42 -0.57
CA TYR A 10 -0.90 18.86 -1.92
C TYR A 10 -0.35 20.26 -2.23
N HIS A 11 -0.51 21.22 -1.32
CA HIS A 11 0.08 22.55 -1.51
C HIS A 11 1.61 22.49 -1.61
N HIS A 12 2.25 21.68 -0.75
CA HIS A 12 3.70 21.48 -0.82
C HIS A 12 4.15 20.85 -2.15
N PHE A 13 3.36 19.93 -2.71
CA PHE A 13 3.59 19.38 -4.04
C PHE A 13 3.45 20.45 -5.13
N ALA A 14 2.36 21.23 -5.10
CA ALA A 14 2.05 22.23 -6.13
C ALA A 14 3.06 23.38 -6.18
N GLU A 15 3.55 23.82 -5.01
CA GLU A 15 4.50 24.94 -4.89
C GLU A 15 5.94 24.56 -5.26
N ARG A 16 6.29 23.27 -5.18
CA ARG A 16 7.65 22.82 -5.49
C ARG A 16 7.89 22.62 -7.00
N PRO A 17 9.02 23.09 -7.54
CA PRO A 17 9.42 22.78 -8.91
C PRO A 17 9.72 21.28 -9.07
N MET A 18 9.69 20.80 -10.30
CA MET A 18 10.15 19.45 -10.61
C MET A 18 11.62 19.27 -10.21
N PRO A 19 12.00 18.10 -9.68
CA PRO A 19 13.39 17.84 -9.35
C PRO A 19 14.27 17.88 -10.60
N THR A 20 15.46 18.47 -10.47
CA THR A 20 16.43 18.64 -11.57
C THR A 20 17.45 17.50 -11.64
N TRP A 21 17.12 16.35 -11.06
CA TRP A 21 17.96 15.16 -11.00
C TRP A 21 17.19 13.97 -11.58
N GLY A 22 17.89 13.05 -12.22
CA GLY A 22 17.28 11.97 -13.01
C GLY A 22 17.04 12.38 -14.46
N ASN A 23 16.10 11.72 -15.14
CA ASN A 23 15.78 12.01 -16.53
C ASN A 23 14.80 13.19 -16.61
N MET A 24 15.34 14.40 -16.71
CA MET A 24 14.55 15.63 -16.74
C MET A 24 13.53 15.67 -17.88
N SER A 25 13.87 15.14 -19.06
CA SER A 25 12.96 15.08 -20.20
C SER A 25 11.71 14.26 -19.88
N MET A 26 11.87 13.09 -19.26
CA MET A 26 10.72 12.28 -18.81
C MET A 26 9.93 12.97 -17.71
N LEU A 27 10.58 13.69 -16.81
CA LEU A 27 9.92 14.37 -15.71
C LEU A 27 9.04 15.54 -16.20
N GLU A 28 9.51 16.30 -17.19
CA GLU A 28 8.76 17.41 -17.78
C GLU A 28 7.55 16.95 -18.61
N GLU A 29 7.55 15.70 -19.08
CA GLU A 29 6.45 15.09 -19.84
C GLU A 29 5.30 14.58 -18.94
N ILE A 30 5.47 14.54 -17.61
CA ILE A 30 4.43 14.02 -16.71
C ILE A 30 3.28 15.01 -16.60
N ASP A 31 2.14 14.64 -17.17
CA ASP A 31 0.86 15.31 -16.93
C ASP A 31 0.22 14.75 -15.65
N PHE A 32 0.41 15.47 -14.54
CA PHE A 32 -0.15 15.08 -13.25
C PHE A 32 -1.67 15.21 -13.18
N ASP A 33 -2.30 16.01 -14.03
CA ASP A 33 -3.76 16.21 -14.05
C ASP A 33 -4.46 15.08 -14.82
N ALA A 34 -3.75 14.42 -15.74
CA ALA A 34 -4.25 13.25 -16.47
C ALA A 34 -4.15 11.93 -15.69
N ILE A 35 -3.49 11.91 -14.52
CA ILE A 35 -3.32 10.71 -13.72
C ILE A 35 -4.54 10.50 -12.80
N THR A 36 -5.18 9.34 -12.93
CA THR A 36 -6.18 8.88 -11.97
C THR A 36 -5.49 8.31 -10.74
N TYR A 37 -5.38 9.10 -9.67
CA TYR A 37 -4.71 8.67 -8.43
C TYR A 37 -5.56 7.78 -7.53
N PHE A 38 -6.88 7.74 -7.75
CA PHE A 38 -7.81 6.96 -6.96
C PHE A 38 -8.73 6.16 -7.88
N LEU A 39 -8.57 4.84 -7.86
CA LEU A 39 -9.48 3.88 -8.47
C LEU A 39 -10.07 3.06 -7.33
N LYS A 40 -11.36 3.26 -7.09
CA LYS A 40 -12.13 2.41 -6.18
C LYS A 40 -12.84 1.38 -7.05
N SER A 41 -12.36 0.15 -7.04
CA SER A 41 -12.90 -0.93 -7.87
C SER A 41 -13.84 -1.84 -7.07
N SER A 42 -13.71 -1.90 -5.74
CA SER A 42 -14.55 -2.76 -4.91
C SER A 42 -14.50 -2.41 -3.41
N ASP A 43 -15.64 -2.55 -2.72
CA ASP A 43 -15.78 -2.31 -1.28
C ASP A 43 -15.42 -3.56 -0.42
N GLN A 44 -14.98 -4.66 -1.03
CA GLN A 44 -14.87 -5.96 -0.35
C GLN A 44 -13.46 -6.56 -0.50
N THR A 45 -12.75 -6.65 0.62
CA THR A 45 -11.55 -7.48 0.76
C THR A 45 -11.99 -8.89 1.09
N GLU A 46 -11.60 -9.87 0.26
CA GLU A 46 -11.95 -11.26 0.48
C GLU A 46 -11.03 -11.90 1.52
N LYS A 47 -11.63 -12.60 2.48
CA LYS A 47 -10.89 -13.37 3.51
C LYS A 47 -10.65 -14.81 3.09
N ASN A 48 -11.47 -15.34 2.19
CA ASN A 48 -11.33 -16.70 1.70
C ASN A 48 -10.61 -16.70 0.35
N TRP A 49 -9.65 -17.61 0.21
CA TRP A 49 -8.95 -17.86 -1.04
C TRP A 49 -9.91 -18.17 -2.21
N ASP A 50 -11.01 -18.86 -1.90
CA ASP A 50 -12.00 -19.29 -2.89
C ASP A 50 -12.90 -18.17 -3.42
N ASP A 51 -12.89 -17.00 -2.77
CA ASP A 51 -13.67 -15.82 -3.19
C ASP A 51 -12.80 -14.85 -4.02
N VAL A 52 -11.47 -15.05 -4.06
CA VAL A 52 -10.55 -14.22 -4.84
C VAL A 52 -10.77 -14.43 -6.35
N PRO A 53 -10.88 -13.37 -7.17
CA PRO A 53 -11.03 -13.46 -8.62
C PRO A 53 -10.01 -14.40 -9.29
N ASP A 54 -10.46 -15.15 -10.31
CA ASP A 54 -9.67 -16.20 -10.95
C ASP A 54 -8.34 -15.71 -11.54
N ASP A 55 -8.29 -14.50 -12.08
CA ASP A 55 -7.08 -13.90 -12.67
C ASP A 55 -6.00 -13.62 -11.61
N ILE A 56 -6.43 -13.20 -10.42
CA ILE A 56 -5.58 -13.00 -9.25
C ILE A 56 -5.15 -14.37 -8.73
N ARG A 57 -6.11 -15.26 -8.44
CA ARG A 57 -5.85 -16.62 -7.94
C ARG A 57 -4.81 -17.37 -8.77
N ASN A 58 -4.99 -17.42 -10.09
CA ASN A 58 -4.05 -18.06 -11.01
C ASN A 58 -2.63 -17.48 -10.95
N THR A 59 -2.50 -16.18 -10.70
CA THR A 59 -1.20 -15.52 -10.60
C THR A 59 -0.50 -15.88 -9.30
N PHE A 60 -1.26 -15.90 -8.20
CA PHE A 60 -0.75 -16.23 -6.87
C PHE A 60 -0.45 -17.73 -6.71
N ASP A 61 -1.25 -18.60 -7.33
CA ASP A 61 -0.97 -20.04 -7.43
C ASP A 61 0.35 -20.29 -8.16
N ARG A 62 0.60 -19.58 -9.26
CA ARG A 62 1.89 -19.64 -9.99
C ARG A 62 3.07 -19.13 -9.16
N LEU A 63 2.83 -18.20 -8.23
CA LEU A 63 3.83 -17.72 -7.29
C LEU A 63 4.00 -18.66 -6.07
N GLY A 64 3.15 -19.67 -5.93
CA GLY A 64 3.19 -20.63 -4.82
C GLY A 64 2.76 -20.03 -3.48
N ILE A 65 1.99 -18.93 -3.48
CA ILE A 65 1.61 -18.21 -2.26
C ILE A 65 0.75 -19.07 -1.31
N PRO A 66 -0.25 -19.85 -1.78
CA PRO A 66 -1.04 -20.70 -0.86
C PRO A 66 -0.20 -21.78 -0.16
N GLU A 67 0.78 -22.36 -0.85
CA GLU A 67 1.68 -23.36 -0.26
C GLU A 67 2.68 -22.71 0.72
N ALA A 68 3.16 -21.50 0.38
CA ALA A 68 4.02 -20.72 1.26
C ALA A 68 3.27 -20.27 2.52
N GLU A 69 2.00 -19.89 2.40
CA GLU A 69 1.13 -19.54 3.53
C GLU A 69 0.98 -20.71 4.51
N GLN A 70 0.69 -21.91 4.00
CA GLN A 70 0.55 -23.09 4.87
C GLN A 70 1.85 -23.53 5.55
N LYS A 71 3.02 -23.31 4.94
CA LYS A 71 4.28 -23.87 5.43
C LYS A 71 5.22 -22.86 6.11
N TRP A 72 5.20 -21.59 5.72
CA TRP A 72 6.31 -20.66 5.97
C TRP A 72 5.91 -19.21 6.26
N LEU A 73 4.70 -18.77 5.92
CA LEU A 73 4.30 -17.38 6.12
C LEU A 73 3.41 -17.23 7.36
N SER A 74 3.68 -16.17 8.10
CA SER A 74 2.93 -15.76 9.29
C SER A 74 1.71 -14.90 8.93
N GLY A 75 1.70 -14.35 7.73
CA GLY A 75 0.57 -13.63 7.16
C GLY A 75 0.92 -13.15 5.77
N VAL A 76 -0.10 -13.01 4.94
CA VAL A 76 0.02 -12.52 3.57
C VAL A 76 -1.05 -11.47 3.29
N THR A 77 -0.62 -10.37 2.69
CA THR A 77 -1.55 -9.39 2.10
C THR A 77 -1.27 -9.29 0.62
N ALA A 78 -2.32 -9.43 -0.18
CA ALA A 78 -2.32 -9.20 -1.60
C ALA A 78 -3.03 -7.87 -1.88
N GLN A 79 -2.35 -6.98 -2.58
CA GLN A 79 -2.94 -5.75 -3.07
C GLN A 79 -2.98 -5.76 -4.58
N TYR A 80 -4.16 -5.48 -5.12
CA TYR A 80 -4.38 -5.27 -6.53
C TYR A 80 -4.74 -3.80 -6.71
N GLU A 81 -3.91 -3.08 -7.46
CA GLU A 81 -3.96 -1.62 -7.57
C GLU A 81 -3.83 -0.93 -6.19
N SER A 82 -4.83 -0.16 -5.77
CA SER A 82 -4.87 0.50 -4.46
C SER A 82 -5.69 -0.26 -3.41
N GLU A 83 -6.21 -1.46 -3.72
CA GLU A 83 -7.12 -2.21 -2.85
C GLU A 83 -6.50 -3.53 -2.37
N ALA A 84 -6.75 -3.89 -1.11
CA ALA A 84 -6.43 -5.20 -0.60
C ALA A 84 -7.51 -6.20 -1.07
N VAL A 85 -7.09 -7.19 -1.85
CA VAL A 85 -7.97 -8.23 -2.42
C VAL A 85 -7.95 -9.52 -1.61
N TYR A 86 -6.87 -9.76 -0.87
CA TYR A 86 -6.74 -10.89 0.04
C TYR A 86 -5.90 -10.49 1.24
N HIS A 87 -6.38 -10.85 2.42
CA HIS A 87 -5.70 -10.60 3.66
C HIS A 87 -5.87 -11.80 4.59
N SER A 88 -4.75 -12.39 4.99
CA SER A 88 -4.70 -13.49 5.94
C SER A 88 -3.57 -13.25 6.94
N ILE A 89 -3.90 -13.37 8.22
CA ILE A 89 -2.94 -13.33 9.33
C ILE A 89 -3.18 -14.60 10.16
N ARG A 90 -2.09 -15.21 10.62
CA ARG A 90 -2.17 -16.38 11.49
C ARG A 90 -2.72 -15.96 12.86
N GLU A 91 -3.72 -16.69 13.37
CA GLU A 91 -4.43 -16.35 14.61
C GLU A 91 -3.49 -16.16 15.82
N ASP A 92 -2.40 -16.91 15.88
CA ASP A 92 -1.40 -16.81 16.96
C ASP A 92 -0.62 -15.48 16.97
N LEU A 93 -0.53 -14.77 15.85
CA LEU A 93 0.07 -13.44 15.79
C LEU A 93 -0.92 -12.39 16.31
N GLU A 94 -2.20 -12.56 15.98
CA GLU A 94 -3.28 -11.75 16.54
C GLU A 94 -3.34 -11.94 18.06
N GLU A 95 -3.20 -13.17 18.56
CA GLU A 95 -3.11 -13.46 20.00
C GLU A 95 -1.91 -12.77 20.68
N GLN A 96 -0.81 -12.59 19.95
CA GLN A 96 0.37 -11.84 20.40
C GLN A 96 0.20 -10.31 20.28
N GLY A 97 -0.93 -9.85 19.74
CA GLY A 97 -1.25 -8.43 19.54
C GLY A 97 -0.55 -7.81 18.32
N VAL A 98 -0.02 -8.62 17.41
CA VAL A 98 0.48 -8.15 16.12
C VAL A 98 -0.71 -7.71 15.28
N ILE A 99 -0.61 -6.50 14.71
CA ILE A 99 -1.61 -5.98 13.79
C ILE A 99 -0.99 -6.03 12.41
N PHE A 100 -1.65 -6.74 11.50
CA PHE A 100 -1.38 -6.66 10.06
C PHE A 100 -2.71 -6.39 9.40
N LEU A 101 -2.85 -5.27 8.71
CA LEU A 101 -4.08 -4.88 8.03
C LEU A 101 -3.73 -4.14 6.74
N ASP A 102 -4.72 -3.92 5.89
CA ASP A 102 -4.62 -2.82 4.93
C ASP A 102 -4.63 -1.48 5.67
N MET A 103 -4.10 -0.46 5.03
CA MET A 103 -3.88 0.83 5.68
C MET A 103 -5.18 1.63 5.92
N ASP A 104 -6.26 1.36 5.17
CA ASP A 104 -7.58 1.96 5.45
C ASP A 104 -8.18 1.38 6.73
N SER A 105 -8.14 0.06 6.89
CA SER A 105 -8.55 -0.63 8.12
C SER A 105 -7.67 -0.23 9.29
N GLY A 106 -6.34 -0.15 9.10
CA GLY A 106 -5.40 0.36 10.10
C GLY A 106 -5.75 1.78 10.57
N LEU A 107 -6.14 2.67 9.66
CA LEU A 107 -6.55 4.03 10.01
C LEU A 107 -7.90 4.09 10.72
N LYS A 108 -8.86 3.21 10.37
CA LYS A 108 -10.19 3.15 11.00
C LYS A 108 -10.13 2.54 12.39
N GLU A 109 -9.41 1.44 12.55
CA GLU A 109 -9.36 0.64 13.78
C GLU A 109 -8.30 1.13 14.77
N TYR A 110 -7.15 1.59 14.27
CA TYR A 110 -6.01 2.02 15.08
C TYR A 110 -5.54 3.45 14.75
N PRO A 111 -6.43 4.46 14.74
CA PRO A 111 -6.11 5.81 14.31
C PRO A 111 -4.98 6.46 15.11
N GLU A 112 -4.87 6.16 16.41
CA GLU A 112 -3.83 6.71 17.29
C GLU A 112 -2.44 6.14 16.94
N LEU A 113 -2.34 4.85 16.63
CA LEU A 113 -1.09 4.23 16.22
C LEU A 113 -0.67 4.74 14.85
N VAL A 114 -1.61 4.81 13.91
CA VAL A 114 -1.35 5.37 12.58
C VAL A 114 -0.88 6.81 12.72
N LYS A 115 -1.63 7.68 13.41
CA LYS A 115 -1.28 9.10 13.57
C LYS A 115 0.08 9.30 14.24
N LYS A 116 0.46 8.42 15.18
CA LYS A 116 1.75 8.47 15.87
C LYS A 116 2.94 8.23 14.95
N TRP A 117 2.80 7.34 13.95
CA TRP A 117 3.92 6.88 13.13
C TRP A 117 3.86 7.36 11.67
N PHE A 118 2.68 7.71 11.16
CA PHE A 118 2.50 8.16 9.80
C PHE A 118 3.33 9.41 9.50
N CYS A 119 4.02 9.42 8.36
CA CYS A 119 4.95 10.48 7.93
C CYS A 119 6.09 10.84 8.90
N THR A 120 6.39 10.02 9.92
CA THR A 120 7.50 10.31 10.85
C THR A 120 8.88 10.07 10.26
N VAL A 121 9.03 9.02 9.44
CA VAL A 121 10.30 8.66 8.78
C VAL A 121 10.44 9.36 7.43
N VAL A 122 9.34 9.42 6.67
CA VAL A 122 9.26 10.13 5.38
C VAL A 122 8.18 11.21 5.52
N PRO A 123 8.57 12.44 5.90
CA PRO A 123 7.63 13.56 5.98
C PRO A 123 7.11 13.95 4.59
N TYR A 124 5.89 14.52 4.53
CA TYR A 124 5.36 15.06 3.28
C TYR A 124 6.25 16.16 2.67
N ALA A 125 7.03 16.85 3.51
CA ALA A 125 7.93 17.92 3.10
C ALA A 125 9.29 17.44 2.56
N ASP A 126 9.57 16.14 2.60
CA ASP A 126 10.85 15.56 2.20
C ASP A 126 11.19 15.92 0.74
N ASN A 127 10.32 15.55 -0.19
CA ASN A 127 10.45 15.89 -1.61
C ASN A 127 9.07 16.00 -2.29
N LYS A 128 9.06 16.49 -3.54
CA LYS A 128 7.82 16.69 -4.33
C LYS A 128 6.99 15.41 -4.42
N PHE A 129 7.61 14.24 -4.65
CA PHE A 129 6.89 12.99 -4.79
C PHE A 129 6.42 12.40 -3.46
N SER A 130 7.15 12.59 -2.35
CA SER A 130 6.65 12.27 -1.01
C SER A 130 5.42 13.10 -0.64
N ALA A 131 5.40 14.38 -1.07
CA ALA A 131 4.25 15.26 -0.91
C ALA A 131 3.05 14.76 -1.73
N LEU A 132 3.25 14.40 -3.00
CA LEU A 132 2.22 13.80 -3.83
C LEU A 132 1.69 12.50 -3.22
N ASN A 133 2.58 11.57 -2.85
CA ASN A 133 2.22 10.31 -2.21
C ASN A 133 1.37 10.54 -0.97
N THR A 134 1.75 11.46 -0.08
CA THR A 134 0.97 11.78 1.12
C THR A 134 -0.40 12.40 0.79
N ALA A 135 -0.45 13.28 -0.22
CA ALA A 135 -1.67 13.97 -0.63
C ALA A 135 -2.72 13.03 -1.23
N VAL A 136 -2.29 12.10 -2.08
CA VAL A 136 -3.19 11.20 -2.83
C VAL A 136 -3.19 9.77 -2.31
N TRP A 137 -2.54 9.49 -1.18
CA TRP A 137 -2.45 8.16 -0.58
C TRP A 137 -3.82 7.46 -0.52
N SER A 138 -3.91 6.27 -1.09
CA SER A 138 -5.18 5.55 -1.33
C SER A 138 -5.14 4.06 -0.94
N GLY A 139 -4.03 3.56 -0.40
CA GLY A 139 -3.86 2.13 -0.12
C GLY A 139 -2.47 1.79 0.44
N GLY A 140 -2.28 0.56 0.90
CA GLY A 140 -1.03 0.11 1.49
C GLY A 140 -1.24 -0.89 2.62
N SER A 141 -0.14 -1.35 3.23
CA SER A 141 -0.17 -2.26 4.37
C SER A 141 0.19 -1.53 5.66
N PHE A 142 -0.57 -1.78 6.71
CA PHE A 142 -0.27 -1.36 8.07
C PHE A 142 0.19 -2.56 8.90
N ILE A 143 1.41 -2.50 9.42
CA ILE A 143 1.98 -3.54 10.28
C ILE A 143 2.43 -2.89 11.59
N TYR A 144 1.98 -3.43 12.71
CA TYR A 144 2.43 -3.06 14.04
C TYR A 144 2.78 -4.30 14.85
N VAL A 145 4.01 -4.33 15.38
CA VAL A 145 4.49 -5.39 16.28
C VAL A 145 4.66 -4.78 17.67
N PRO A 146 3.93 -5.27 18.71
CA PRO A 146 4.06 -4.76 20.06
C PRO A 146 5.48 -4.92 20.61
N LYS A 147 5.86 -4.04 21.53
CA LYS A 147 7.18 -4.08 22.16
C LYS A 147 7.36 -5.41 22.90
N GLY A 148 8.44 -6.12 22.57
CA GLY A 148 8.79 -7.40 23.20
C GLY A 148 8.22 -8.63 22.50
N VAL A 149 7.38 -8.45 21.47
CA VAL A 149 6.93 -9.54 20.60
C VAL A 149 8.00 -9.83 19.55
N HIS A 150 8.28 -11.12 19.35
CA HIS A 150 9.19 -11.58 18.31
C HIS A 150 8.41 -12.45 17.32
N VAL A 151 8.33 -12.00 16.07
CA VAL A 151 7.63 -12.72 15.00
C VAL A 151 8.63 -13.67 14.36
N GLU A 152 8.45 -14.98 14.58
CA GLU A 152 9.42 -16.02 14.15
C GLU A 152 9.38 -16.29 12.63
N MET A 153 8.23 -16.11 11.99
CA MET A 153 8.09 -16.34 10.54
C MET A 153 7.81 -15.01 9.83
N PRO A 154 8.32 -14.82 8.61
CA PRO A 154 8.16 -13.56 7.89
C PRO A 154 6.69 -13.29 7.55
N VAL A 155 6.31 -12.02 7.61
CA VAL A 155 5.08 -11.49 7.03
C VAL A 155 5.41 -10.98 5.64
N GLN A 156 4.56 -11.27 4.65
CA GLN A 156 4.82 -10.89 3.27
C GLN A 156 3.66 -10.08 2.67
N ALA A 157 3.99 -8.96 2.04
CA ALA A 157 3.04 -8.14 1.31
C ALA A 157 3.36 -8.19 -0.19
N TYR A 158 2.38 -8.57 -1.00
CA TYR A 158 2.46 -8.61 -2.46
C TYR A 158 1.62 -7.49 -3.05
N PHE A 159 2.22 -6.68 -3.91
CA PHE A 159 1.56 -5.58 -4.62
C PHE A 159 1.58 -5.87 -6.11
N ARG A 160 0.40 -5.88 -6.74
CA ARG A 160 0.23 -6.00 -8.18
C ARG A 160 -0.49 -4.78 -8.72
N ILE A 161 0.16 -4.04 -9.60
CA ILE A 161 -0.43 -2.87 -10.28
C ILE A 161 -0.71 -3.29 -11.72
N ASN A 162 -1.99 -3.33 -12.12
CA ASN A 162 -2.42 -3.82 -13.45
C ASN A 162 -3.09 -2.72 -14.31
N ALA A 163 -3.12 -1.48 -13.85
CA ALA A 163 -3.67 -0.39 -14.62
C ALA A 163 -2.84 -0.16 -15.90
N LYS A 164 -3.42 -0.52 -17.06
CA LYS A 164 -2.87 -0.26 -18.40
C LYS A 164 -2.61 1.23 -18.70
N ASN A 165 -2.97 2.14 -17.80
CA ASN A 165 -2.70 3.58 -17.89
C ASN A 165 -2.05 4.17 -16.62
N MET A 166 -1.51 3.36 -15.70
CA MET A 166 -0.60 3.87 -14.66
C MET A 166 0.84 3.68 -15.10
N GLY A 167 1.42 4.72 -15.69
CA GLY A 167 2.86 5.02 -15.63
C GLY A 167 3.89 3.89 -15.79
N ASN A 168 3.65 2.89 -16.63
CA ASN A 168 4.66 1.94 -17.08
C ASN A 168 4.84 2.12 -18.60
N LEU A 169 5.78 2.98 -18.98
CA LEU A 169 6.26 3.09 -20.36
C LEU A 169 7.49 2.19 -20.52
N SER A 170 7.27 0.96 -20.95
CA SER A 170 8.27 0.20 -21.71
C SER A 170 7.63 -1.01 -22.38
N GLU A 171 7.24 -0.86 -23.65
CA GLU A 171 7.55 -1.78 -24.75
C GLU A 171 7.68 -0.93 -26.02
N PRO A 172 8.66 -1.23 -26.89
CA PRO A 172 8.51 -2.34 -27.83
C PRO A 172 9.50 -3.50 -27.67
#